data_AF-A0A2P6THF3-F1
#
_entry.id   AF-A0A2P6THF3-F1
#
_cell.length_a   1.000
_cell.length_b   1.000
_cell.length_c   1.000
_cell.angle_alpha   90.00
_cell.angle_beta   90.00
_cell.angle_gamma   90.00
#
_symmetry.space_group_name_H-M   'P 1'
#
loop_
_entity.id
_entity.type
_entity.pdbx_description
1 polymer ?
#
loop_
_entity_poly.entity_id
_entity_poly.type
_entity_poly.pdbx_seq_one_letter_code
_entity_poly.pdbx_strand_id
1 'polypeptide(L)'
;MAACCSFSCASLQPARQALPSRSRVAVAAQASQAPAAGRPAAPHRRRLPPLAAAGDHAAYGSSAASRRAALAAVVAGIATIGAQPAAADENAPRQGEVRHSEAEWRRLLPPDAYAVLRQAQTERRFTSPLVNEKRAGTFCCGGCGQPLFASSTKYESGTGWPSFYDALPDSVALESDYSIAFMPRIEVRCSRCLGHLGHVFEDGPPPTGLRYCMNGAALTFQPQQA
;
A
#
# COMPACT_ATOMS: atom_id res chain seq x y z
N MET A 1 94.80 -6.84 -22.34
CA MET A 1 93.87 -5.72 -22.10
C MET A 1 92.55 -6.30 -21.56
N ALA A 2 92.20 -5.90 -20.33
CA ALA A 2 90.93 -5.93 -19.59
C ALA A 2 89.88 -7.04 -19.83
N ALA A 3 89.09 -7.52 -18.88
CA ALA A 3 89.06 -7.58 -17.42
C ALA A 3 87.68 -8.20 -17.11
N CYS A 4 87.60 -8.97 -16.02
CA CYS A 4 86.38 -9.46 -15.38
C CYS A 4 85.27 -8.38 -15.26
N CYS A 5 84.01 -8.81 -15.26
CA CYS A 5 83.18 -8.77 -14.04
C CYS A 5 81.76 -9.29 -14.31
N SER A 6 81.45 -10.41 -13.66
CA SER A 6 80.12 -10.95 -13.46
C SER A 6 79.29 -10.00 -12.59
N PHE A 7 78.10 -9.59 -13.05
CA PHE A 7 77.12 -8.92 -12.21
C PHE A 7 75.93 -9.85 -11.96
N SER A 8 75.85 -10.27 -10.70
CA SER A 8 74.70 -10.86 -10.05
C SER A 8 73.59 -9.79 -9.95
N CYS A 9 72.37 -10.11 -10.37
CA CYS A 9 71.21 -9.26 -10.10
C CYS A 9 70.13 -10.07 -9.38
N ALA A 10 69.80 -9.56 -8.19
CA ALA A 10 69.07 -10.22 -7.14
C ALA A 10 67.59 -10.43 -7.45
N SER A 11 67.09 -11.58 -7.01
CA SER A 11 65.68 -11.98 -7.00
C SER A 11 64.90 -11.14 -6.00
N LEU A 12 63.99 -10.29 -6.49
CA LEU A 12 63.03 -9.56 -5.68
C LEU A 12 61.91 -10.51 -5.22
N GLN A 13 61.90 -10.85 -3.93
CA GLN A 13 60.75 -11.46 -3.27
C GLN A 13 59.78 -10.36 -2.81
N PRO A 14 58.46 -10.48 -3.07
CA PRO A 14 57.48 -9.56 -2.52
C PRO A 14 57.27 -9.82 -1.02
N ALA A 15 57.29 -8.73 -0.26
CA ALA A 15 57.07 -8.69 1.18
C ALA A 15 55.69 -9.28 1.56
N ARG A 16 55.71 -10.35 2.36
CA ARG A 16 54.52 -10.87 3.05
C ARG A 16 54.11 -9.89 4.14
N GLN A 17 53.03 -9.15 3.93
CA GLN A 17 52.41 -8.37 4.98
C GLN A 17 51.60 -9.30 5.89
N ALA A 18 51.94 -9.29 7.18
CA ALA A 18 51.24 -10.03 8.22
C ALA A 18 49.89 -9.34 8.53
N LEU A 19 48.80 -10.10 8.45
CA LEU A 19 47.46 -9.67 8.86
C LEU A 19 47.37 -9.66 10.41
N PRO A 20 46.82 -8.61 11.04
CA PRO A 20 46.61 -8.60 12.48
C PRO A 20 45.50 -9.57 12.90
N SER A 21 45.73 -10.25 14.03
CA SER A 21 44.84 -11.20 14.66
C SER A 21 43.54 -10.53 15.13
N ARG A 22 42.39 -11.08 14.71
CA ARG A 22 41.08 -10.66 15.19
C ARG A 22 40.87 -11.17 16.62
N SER A 23 41.03 -10.29 17.59
CA SER A 23 40.55 -10.48 18.96
C SER A 23 39.04 -10.73 18.96
N ARG A 24 38.63 -11.89 19.49
CA ARG A 24 37.22 -12.24 19.70
C ARG A 24 36.67 -11.39 20.84
N VAL A 25 35.88 -10.38 20.51
CA VAL A 25 35.01 -9.72 21.49
C VAL A 25 33.74 -10.55 21.59
N ALA A 26 33.59 -11.26 22.71
CA ALA A 26 32.34 -11.90 23.11
C ALA A 26 31.36 -10.81 23.55
N VAL A 27 30.33 -10.55 22.75
CA VAL A 27 29.19 -9.72 23.16
C VAL A 27 28.19 -10.64 23.83
N ALA A 28 28.06 -10.51 25.15
CA ALA A 28 27.02 -11.15 25.94
C ALA A 28 25.66 -10.57 25.52
N ALA A 29 24.81 -11.42 24.91
CA ALA A 29 23.43 -11.10 24.64
C ALA A 29 22.66 -11.06 25.97
N GLN A 30 22.37 -9.86 26.47
CA GLN A 30 21.41 -9.66 27.53
C GLN A 30 20.01 -9.71 26.91
N ALA A 31 19.28 -10.79 27.22
CA ALA A 31 17.88 -10.95 26.89
C ALA A 31 17.05 -9.94 27.72
N SER A 32 16.68 -8.83 27.11
CA SER A 32 15.65 -7.93 27.65
C SER A 32 14.27 -8.54 27.35
N GLN A 33 13.54 -8.86 28.41
CA GLN A 33 12.19 -9.41 28.40
C GLN A 33 11.22 -8.44 27.72
N ALA A 34 10.47 -8.94 26.73
CA ALA A 34 9.35 -8.22 26.13
C ALA A 34 8.16 -8.16 27.11
N PRO A 35 7.44 -7.03 27.22
CA PRO A 35 6.21 -6.99 27.99
C PRO A 35 5.10 -7.77 27.27
N ALA A 36 4.31 -8.52 28.04
CA ALA A 36 3.19 -9.30 27.55
C ALA A 36 2.18 -8.42 26.80
N ALA A 37 2.00 -8.68 25.51
CA ALA A 37 0.93 -8.09 24.73
C ALA A 37 -0.43 -8.58 25.29
N GLY A 38 -1.23 -7.64 25.79
CA GLY A 38 -2.59 -7.91 26.24
C GLY A 38 -3.46 -8.44 25.10
N ARG A 39 -4.33 -9.41 25.42
CA ARG A 39 -5.32 -9.98 24.48
C ARG A 39 -6.19 -8.85 23.90
N PRO A 40 -6.38 -8.79 22.57
CA PRO A 40 -7.39 -7.90 22.01
C PRO A 40 -8.79 -8.34 22.47
N ALA A 41 -9.60 -7.36 22.85
CA ALA A 41 -11.00 -7.56 23.22
C ALA A 41 -11.78 -8.14 22.02
N ALA A 42 -12.61 -9.15 22.29
CA ALA A 42 -13.46 -9.78 21.28
C ALA A 42 -14.46 -8.76 20.70
N PRO A 43 -14.74 -8.79 19.39
CA PRO A 43 -15.74 -7.89 18.80
C PRO A 43 -17.14 -8.20 19.34
N HIS A 44 -17.85 -7.16 19.76
CA HIS A 44 -19.24 -7.23 20.18
C HIS A 44 -20.10 -7.81 19.04
N ARG A 45 -20.57 -9.05 19.21
CA ARG A 45 -21.59 -9.65 18.35
C ARG A 45 -22.87 -8.81 18.48
N ARG A 46 -23.17 -7.99 17.47
CA ARG A 46 -24.51 -7.38 17.32
C ARG A 46 -25.52 -8.53 17.16
N ARG A 47 -26.42 -8.69 18.14
CA ARG A 47 -27.59 -9.56 18.01
C ARG A 47 -28.49 -8.98 16.92
N LEU A 48 -28.71 -9.74 15.86
CA LEU A 48 -29.77 -9.48 14.89
C LEU A 48 -31.13 -9.62 15.59
N PRO A 49 -32.12 -8.74 15.31
CA PRO A 49 -33.47 -8.92 15.80
C PRO A 49 -34.14 -10.13 15.12
N PRO A 50 -35.07 -10.84 15.80
CA PRO A 50 -35.78 -11.95 15.20
C PRO A 50 -36.73 -11.45 14.09
N LEU A 51 -36.73 -12.13 12.95
CA LEU A 51 -37.75 -11.95 11.92
C LEU A 51 -39.12 -12.31 12.49
N ALA A 52 -40.03 -11.34 12.51
CA ALA A 52 -41.43 -11.58 12.85
C ALA A 52 -42.08 -12.46 11.77
N ALA A 53 -42.63 -13.60 12.20
CA ALA A 53 -43.44 -14.47 11.36
C ALA A 53 -44.75 -13.76 11.01
N ALA A 54 -45.10 -13.76 9.71
CA ALA A 54 -46.40 -13.39 9.22
C ALA A 54 -47.44 -14.41 9.73
N GLY A 55 -48.45 -13.92 10.45
CA GLY A 55 -49.58 -14.70 10.94
C GLY A 55 -50.89 -14.19 10.35
N ASP A 56 -51.45 -15.02 9.49
CA ASP A 56 -52.85 -15.35 9.19
C ASP A 56 -53.97 -14.30 9.28
N HIS A 57 -54.65 -14.19 8.14
CA HIS A 57 -55.94 -13.57 7.92
C HIS A 57 -57.03 -14.23 8.78
N ALA A 58 -57.68 -13.44 9.65
CA ALA A 58 -58.95 -13.83 10.26
C ALA A 58 -59.94 -12.66 10.31
N ALA A 59 -61.08 -12.91 9.65
CA ALA A 59 -62.42 -12.40 9.95
C ALA A 59 -62.65 -10.88 10.01
N TYR A 60 -63.06 -10.34 8.86
CA TYR A 60 -63.80 -9.07 8.76
C TYR A 60 -65.23 -9.26 9.30
N GLY A 61 -65.41 -8.97 10.59
CA GLY A 61 -66.71 -8.87 11.27
C GLY A 61 -67.23 -7.43 11.25
N SER A 62 -68.33 -7.22 10.52
CA SER A 62 -69.07 -5.96 10.40
C SER A 62 -69.69 -5.50 11.72
N SER A 63 -69.36 -4.28 12.16
CA SER A 63 -70.22 -3.49 13.04
C SER A 63 -70.26 -2.03 12.57
N ALA A 64 -71.46 -1.53 12.34
CA ALA A 64 -71.81 -0.30 11.65
C ALA A 64 -71.57 1.00 12.47
N ALA A 65 -70.52 1.05 13.28
CA ALA A 65 -70.25 2.15 14.21
C ALA A 65 -68.84 2.76 14.01
N SER A 66 -68.56 3.33 12.83
CA SER A 66 -67.61 4.45 12.68
C SER A 66 -67.49 4.98 11.23
N ARG A 67 -68.61 5.17 10.52
CA ARG A 67 -68.59 5.77 9.17
C ARG A 67 -68.48 7.30 9.15
N ARG A 68 -68.03 7.95 10.23
CA ARG A 68 -67.91 9.42 10.30
C ARG A 68 -66.55 9.96 10.77
N ALA A 69 -65.53 9.11 10.96
CA ALA A 69 -64.20 9.54 11.41
C ALA A 69 -63.07 9.23 10.42
N ALA A 70 -63.37 8.93 9.16
CA ALA A 70 -62.37 8.55 8.15
C ALA A 70 -62.39 9.47 6.91
N LEU A 71 -62.59 10.78 7.10
CA LEU A 71 -62.60 11.78 6.01
C LEU A 71 -61.78 13.05 6.30
N ALA A 72 -60.82 13.02 7.23
CA ALA A 72 -60.07 14.23 7.61
C ALA A 72 -58.58 14.04 7.96
N ALA A 73 -57.88 13.02 7.42
CA ALA A 73 -56.44 12.86 7.68
C ALA A 73 -55.63 12.31 6.49
N VAL A 74 -56.00 12.68 5.24
CA VAL A 74 -55.24 12.30 4.03
C VAL A 74 -54.62 13.50 3.29
N VAL A 75 -54.79 14.74 3.76
CA VAL A 75 -54.31 15.95 3.02
C VAL A 75 -53.17 16.72 3.71
N ALA A 76 -52.68 16.31 4.89
CA ALA A 76 -51.69 17.09 5.66
C ALA A 76 -50.33 16.38 5.87
N GLY A 77 -49.83 15.63 4.88
CA GLY A 77 -48.60 14.83 5.03
C GLY A 77 -47.65 14.79 3.83
N ILE A 78 -47.77 15.70 2.85
CA ILE A 78 -46.98 15.66 1.59
C ILE A 78 -46.01 16.86 1.45
N ALA A 79 -45.74 17.65 2.51
CA ALA A 79 -44.96 18.89 2.37
C ALA A 79 -43.63 18.93 3.16
N THR A 80 -43.01 17.79 3.45
CA THR A 80 -41.62 17.75 3.97
C THR A 80 -40.75 16.76 3.19
N ILE A 81 -40.75 16.87 1.87
CA ILE A 81 -39.56 16.43 1.09
C ILE A 81 -38.50 17.50 1.35
N GLY A 82 -37.91 17.44 2.54
CA GLY A 82 -36.73 18.21 2.90
C GLY A 82 -35.60 17.85 1.95
N ALA A 83 -34.92 18.89 1.46
CA ALA A 83 -33.79 18.81 0.56
C ALA A 83 -32.91 17.58 0.83
N GLN A 84 -32.83 16.68 -0.15
CA GLN A 84 -31.73 15.71 -0.17
C GLN A 84 -30.44 16.54 -0.21
N PRO A 85 -29.45 16.28 0.67
CA PRO A 85 -28.14 16.86 0.50
C PRO A 85 -27.68 16.51 -0.92
N ALA A 86 -27.29 17.52 -1.69
CA ALA A 86 -26.72 17.31 -3.01
C ALA A 86 -25.64 16.24 -2.88
N ALA A 87 -25.78 15.14 -3.63
CA ALA A 87 -24.77 14.10 -3.69
C ALA A 87 -23.44 14.81 -3.96
N ALA A 88 -22.49 14.67 -3.04
CA ALA A 88 -21.14 15.15 -3.26
C ALA A 88 -20.67 14.53 -4.58
N ASP A 89 -20.23 15.37 -5.52
CA ASP A 89 -19.63 14.88 -6.75
C ASP A 89 -18.42 14.03 -6.35
N GLU A 90 -18.54 12.71 -6.53
CA GLU A 90 -17.48 11.76 -6.22
C GLU A 90 -16.20 12.07 -7.03
N ASN A 91 -16.32 12.82 -8.13
CA ASN A 91 -15.19 13.28 -8.92
C ASN A 91 -14.63 14.66 -8.50
N ALA A 92 -15.22 15.32 -7.50
CA ALA A 92 -14.70 16.57 -6.99
C ALA A 92 -13.29 16.36 -6.40
N PRO A 93 -12.33 17.25 -6.70
CA PRO A 93 -10.97 17.08 -6.25
C PRO A 93 -10.89 17.07 -4.72
N ARG A 94 -10.22 16.06 -4.16
CA ARG A 94 -9.92 16.04 -2.73
C ARG A 94 -8.92 17.14 -2.41
N GLN A 95 -8.98 17.68 -1.20
CA GLN A 95 -8.03 18.71 -0.78
C GLN A 95 -6.60 18.16 -0.87
N GLY A 96 -5.73 18.86 -1.60
CA GLY A 96 -4.33 18.44 -1.84
C GLY A 96 -4.13 17.44 -2.97
N GLU A 97 -5.19 17.06 -3.71
CA GLU A 97 -5.08 16.17 -4.88
C GLU A 97 -4.28 16.82 -6.01
N VAL A 98 -3.34 16.07 -6.60
CA VAL A 98 -2.55 16.52 -7.75
C VAL A 98 -3.22 16.02 -9.02
N ARG A 99 -3.72 16.96 -9.83
CA ARG A 99 -4.26 16.70 -11.16
C ARG A 99 -3.45 17.42 -12.22
N HIS A 100 -3.14 16.69 -13.27
CA HIS A 100 -2.63 17.20 -14.54
C HIS A 100 -3.42 16.53 -15.66
N SER A 101 -3.47 17.18 -16.81
CA SER A 101 -3.93 16.55 -18.04
C SER A 101 -2.99 15.41 -18.45
N GLU A 102 -3.51 14.47 -19.25
CA GLU A 102 -2.68 13.37 -19.77
C GLU A 102 -1.49 13.88 -20.61
N ALA A 103 -1.66 15.00 -21.31
CA ALA A 103 -0.58 15.62 -22.09
C ALA A 103 0.51 16.23 -21.21
N GLU A 104 0.17 16.79 -20.05
CA GLU A 104 1.13 17.28 -19.07
C GLU A 104 1.84 16.11 -18.38
N TRP A 105 1.11 15.07 -17.97
CA TRP A 105 1.72 13.88 -17.38
C TRP A 105 2.73 13.21 -18.33
N ARG A 106 2.43 13.12 -19.62
CA ARG A 106 3.38 12.61 -20.64
C ARG A 106 4.65 13.44 -20.76
N ARG A 107 4.62 14.73 -20.41
CA ARG A 107 5.80 15.61 -20.42
C ARG A 107 6.57 15.55 -19.11
N LEU A 108 5.87 15.42 -17.99
CA LEU A 108 6.46 15.42 -16.65
C LEU A 108 7.10 14.08 -16.28
N LEU A 109 6.55 12.97 -16.78
CA LEU A 109 6.97 11.63 -16.38
C LEU A 109 7.86 10.97 -17.43
N PRO A 110 8.89 10.20 -17.01
CA PRO A 110 9.54 9.24 -17.88
C PRO A 110 8.54 8.27 -18.52
N PRO A 111 8.77 7.77 -19.75
CA PRO A 111 7.82 6.92 -20.46
C PRO A 111 7.34 5.69 -19.67
N ASP A 112 8.26 4.99 -19.00
CA ASP A 112 7.93 3.80 -18.20
C ASP A 112 7.09 4.17 -16.96
N ALA A 113 7.43 5.28 -16.30
CA ALA A 113 6.66 5.79 -15.17
C ALA A 113 5.25 6.22 -15.62
N TYR A 114 5.11 6.86 -16.78
CA TYR A 114 3.80 7.22 -17.35
C TYR A 114 2.97 5.97 -17.67
N ALA A 115 3.56 4.98 -18.34
CA ALA A 115 2.89 3.73 -18.68
C ALA A 115 2.35 3.02 -17.44
N VAL A 116 3.15 2.95 -16.37
CA VAL A 116 2.72 2.35 -15.10
C VAL A 116 1.70 3.24 -14.40
N LEU A 117 2.06 4.46 -14.02
CA LEU A 117 1.25 5.34 -13.15
C LEU A 117 -0.09 5.73 -13.78
N ARG A 118 -0.14 5.93 -15.10
CA ARG A 118 -1.31 6.50 -15.79
C ARG A 118 -2.05 5.49 -16.65
N GLN A 119 -1.37 4.47 -17.17
CA GLN A 119 -1.98 3.44 -18.03
C GLN A 119 -2.09 2.07 -17.34
N ALA A 120 -1.85 2.01 -16.03
CA ALA A 120 -1.91 0.81 -15.20
C ALA A 120 -1.12 -0.38 -15.79
N GLN A 121 -0.03 -0.10 -16.49
CA GLN A 121 0.87 -1.14 -16.98
C GLN A 121 1.66 -1.74 -15.82
N THR A 122 2.13 -2.96 -16.00
CA THR A 122 3.03 -3.63 -15.06
C THR A 122 4.42 -3.75 -15.69
N GLU A 123 5.45 -3.26 -15.00
CA GLU A 123 6.83 -3.41 -15.46
C GLU A 123 7.24 -4.89 -15.45
N ARG A 124 8.22 -5.27 -16.27
CA ARG A 124 8.75 -6.63 -16.27
C ARG A 124 9.49 -6.90 -14.94
N ARG A 125 9.34 -8.12 -14.41
CA ARG A 125 10.06 -8.51 -13.18
C ARG A 125 11.57 -8.31 -13.30
N PHE A 126 12.19 -7.88 -12.20
CA PHE A 126 13.63 -7.63 -12.02
C PHE A 126 14.23 -6.52 -12.88
N THR A 127 13.43 -5.65 -13.50
CA THR A 127 13.98 -4.53 -14.29
C THR A 127 14.28 -3.29 -13.46
N SER A 128 13.53 -3.04 -12.39
CA SER A 128 13.76 -1.85 -11.57
C SER A 128 14.97 -2.02 -10.65
N PRO A 129 15.88 -1.02 -10.54
CA PRO A 129 16.96 -1.04 -9.55
C PRO A 129 16.42 -1.00 -8.11
N LEU A 130 15.19 -0.51 -7.90
CA LEU A 130 14.57 -0.41 -6.58
C LEU A 130 14.21 -1.78 -5.98
N VAL A 131 14.23 -2.85 -6.80
CA VAL A 131 14.12 -4.23 -6.28
C VAL A 131 15.22 -4.49 -5.26
N ASN A 132 16.46 -4.11 -5.56
CA ASN A 132 17.64 -4.38 -4.72
C ASN A 132 18.02 -3.22 -3.79
N GLU A 133 17.22 -2.15 -3.74
CA GLU A 133 17.49 -1.02 -2.84
C GLU A 133 17.27 -1.43 -1.38
N LYS A 134 18.27 -1.16 -0.54
CA LYS A 134 18.35 -1.57 0.87
C LYS A 134 18.78 -0.46 1.82
N ARG A 135 19.13 0.72 1.29
CA ARG A 135 19.52 1.86 2.12
C ARG A 135 18.34 2.31 2.97
N ALA A 136 18.63 2.91 4.12
CA ALA A 136 17.62 3.59 4.92
C ALA A 136 17.06 4.79 4.14
N GLY A 137 15.74 4.95 4.11
CA GLY A 137 15.09 6.03 3.38
C GLY A 137 13.60 5.81 3.15
N THR A 138 13.06 6.55 2.20
CA THR A 138 11.63 6.55 1.87
C THR A 138 11.42 6.36 0.38
N PHE A 139 10.49 5.49 0.04
CA PHE A 139 10.00 5.30 -1.32
C PHE A 139 8.82 6.24 -1.54
N CYS A 140 8.96 7.13 -2.52
CA CYS A 140 7.99 8.16 -2.85
C CYS A 140 7.32 7.87 -4.19
N CYS A 141 6.10 8.35 -4.39
CA CYS A 141 5.40 8.28 -5.67
C CYS A 141 6.24 8.97 -6.76
N GLY A 142 6.57 8.25 -7.83
CA GLY A 142 7.28 8.80 -8.99
C GLY A 142 6.48 9.87 -9.74
N GLY A 143 5.16 9.93 -9.53
CA GLY A 143 4.28 10.93 -10.12
C GLY A 143 4.30 12.27 -9.40
N CYS A 144 3.98 12.26 -8.10
CA CYS A 144 3.77 13.50 -7.33
C CYS A 144 4.75 13.71 -6.15
N GLY A 145 5.67 12.77 -5.93
CA GLY A 145 6.64 12.84 -4.84
C GLY A 145 6.10 12.55 -3.45
N GLN A 146 4.84 12.15 -3.29
CA GLN A 146 4.26 11.79 -2.00
C GLN A 146 5.03 10.61 -1.36
N PRO A 147 5.43 10.66 -0.09
CA PRO A 147 5.96 9.52 0.64
C PRO A 147 4.94 8.36 0.69
N LEU A 148 5.34 7.15 0.29
CA LEU A 148 4.45 5.98 0.23
C LEU A 148 4.90 4.85 1.16
N PHE A 149 6.18 4.49 1.15
CA PHE A 149 6.69 3.35 1.92
C PHE A 149 8.01 3.68 2.60
N ALA A 150 8.20 3.17 3.82
CA ALA A 150 9.49 3.26 4.51
C ALA A 150 10.40 2.12 4.08
N SER A 151 11.71 2.34 4.00
CA SER A 151 12.67 1.26 3.73
C SER A 151 12.65 0.17 4.80
N SER A 152 12.25 0.50 6.04
CA SER A 152 12.10 -0.46 7.13
C SER A 152 10.99 -1.49 6.89
N THR A 153 9.99 -1.17 6.06
CA THR A 153 8.91 -2.11 5.72
C THR A 153 9.21 -2.92 4.46
N LYS A 154 10.30 -2.61 3.75
CA LYS A 154 10.74 -3.32 2.55
C LYS A 154 11.36 -4.66 2.90
N TYR A 155 11.06 -5.69 2.11
CA TYR A 155 11.65 -7.02 2.28
C TYR A 155 11.83 -7.74 0.93
N GLU A 156 12.63 -8.80 0.94
CA GLU A 156 12.89 -9.63 -0.24
C GLU A 156 11.82 -10.71 -0.39
N SER A 157 10.83 -10.46 -1.25
CA SER A 157 9.74 -11.41 -1.53
C SER A 157 10.07 -12.46 -2.60
N GLY A 158 11.11 -12.22 -3.41
CA GLY A 158 11.45 -13.05 -4.57
C GLY A 158 10.54 -12.88 -5.80
N THR A 159 9.53 -11.99 -5.75
CA THR A 159 8.62 -11.78 -6.89
C THR A 159 9.33 -11.12 -8.07
N GLY A 160 10.28 -10.24 -7.78
CA GLY A 160 11.01 -9.41 -8.75
C GLY A 160 10.48 -8.00 -8.88
N TRP A 161 9.63 -7.55 -7.95
CA TRP A 161 9.22 -6.17 -7.78
C TRP A 161 9.46 -5.71 -6.34
N PRO A 162 9.71 -4.42 -6.10
CA PRO A 162 9.75 -3.86 -4.74
C PRO A 162 8.56 -4.31 -3.90
N SER A 163 8.84 -4.90 -2.74
CA SER A 163 7.83 -5.48 -1.85
C SER A 163 7.94 -4.91 -0.45
N PHE A 164 6.81 -4.48 0.10
CA PHE A 164 6.70 -3.89 1.43
C PHE A 164 5.60 -4.59 2.21
N TYR A 165 5.75 -4.72 3.53
CA TYR A 165 4.70 -5.30 4.36
C TYR A 165 3.70 -4.26 4.90
N ASP A 166 4.05 -2.99 4.84
CA ASP A 166 3.19 -1.90 5.32
C ASP A 166 3.47 -0.60 4.54
N ALA A 167 2.41 0.20 4.37
CA ALA A 167 2.43 1.52 3.73
C ALA A 167 2.44 2.63 4.78
N LEU A 168 2.91 3.83 4.42
CA LEU A 168 2.76 4.99 5.29
C LEU A 168 1.26 5.35 5.45
N PRO A 169 0.83 5.84 6.62
CA PRO A 169 -0.57 6.20 6.85
C PRO A 169 -1.09 7.17 5.79
N ASP A 170 -2.32 6.94 5.32
CA ASP A 170 -3.04 7.77 4.34
C ASP A 170 -2.29 8.00 3.01
N SER A 171 -1.26 7.22 2.71
CA SER A 171 -0.41 7.42 1.52
C SER A 171 -0.90 6.69 0.27
N VAL A 172 -1.70 5.64 0.45
CA VAL A 172 -2.22 4.79 -0.62
C VAL A 172 -3.74 4.66 -0.56
N ALA A 173 -4.36 4.48 -1.72
CA ALA A 173 -5.75 4.09 -1.88
C ALA A 173 -5.82 2.65 -2.40
N LEU A 174 -6.78 1.88 -1.92
CA LEU A 174 -7.01 0.49 -2.31
C LEU A 174 -8.29 0.40 -3.14
N GLU A 175 -8.20 -0.17 -4.32
CA GLU A 175 -9.31 -0.33 -5.25
C GLU A 175 -9.40 -1.78 -5.72
N SER A 176 -10.62 -2.28 -5.94
CA SER A 176 -10.80 -3.65 -6.46
C SER A 176 -10.47 -3.70 -7.96
N ASP A 177 -9.56 -4.60 -8.32
CA ASP A 177 -9.14 -4.84 -9.70
C ASP A 177 -9.73 -6.15 -10.23
N TYR A 178 -10.62 -6.01 -11.21
CA TYR A 178 -11.30 -7.11 -11.91
C TYR A 178 -10.76 -7.35 -13.34
N SER A 179 -9.60 -6.79 -13.69
CA SER A 179 -8.95 -7.00 -15.00
C SER A 179 -8.73 -8.49 -15.32
N ILE A 180 -8.60 -9.33 -14.28
CA ILE A 180 -8.58 -10.78 -14.40
C ILE A 180 -9.86 -11.33 -13.76
N ALA A 181 -10.82 -11.75 -14.59
CA ALA A 181 -12.18 -12.11 -14.18
C ALA A 181 -12.27 -13.19 -13.09
N PHE A 182 -11.24 -14.03 -12.93
CA PHE A 182 -11.22 -15.15 -11.98
C PHE A 182 -10.20 -14.99 -10.84
N MET A 183 -9.49 -13.87 -10.78
CA MET A 183 -8.50 -13.59 -9.75
C MET A 183 -8.58 -12.10 -9.38
N PRO A 184 -9.59 -11.72 -8.57
CA PRO A 184 -9.71 -10.34 -8.12
C PRO A 184 -8.46 -10.00 -7.30
N ARG A 185 -7.87 -8.86 -7.62
CA ARG A 185 -6.72 -8.31 -6.88
C ARG A 185 -7.14 -6.97 -6.28
N ILE A 186 -6.36 -6.49 -5.32
CA ILE A 186 -6.54 -5.14 -4.78
C ILE A 186 -5.44 -4.26 -5.38
N GLU A 187 -5.82 -3.36 -6.28
CA GLU A 187 -4.95 -2.34 -6.84
C GLU A 187 -4.58 -1.35 -5.74
N VAL A 188 -3.31 -0.94 -5.73
CA VAL A 188 -2.79 0.10 -4.87
C VAL A 188 -2.48 1.31 -5.73
N ARG A 189 -3.10 2.45 -5.39
CA ARG A 189 -2.89 3.75 -6.03
C ARG A 189 -2.32 4.76 -5.05
N CYS A 190 -1.61 5.75 -5.56
CA CYS A 190 -1.18 6.90 -4.76
C CYS A 190 -2.41 7.70 -4.31
N SER A 191 -2.56 7.97 -3.01
CA SER A 191 -3.74 8.67 -2.51
C SER A 191 -3.85 10.12 -3.00
N ARG A 192 -2.72 10.77 -3.35
CA ARG A 192 -2.69 12.18 -3.79
C ARG A 192 -2.86 12.40 -5.29
N CYS A 193 -2.25 11.59 -6.15
CA CYS A 193 -2.34 11.77 -7.61
C CYS A 193 -3.10 10.67 -8.35
N LEU A 194 -3.61 9.68 -7.60
CA LEU A 194 -4.38 8.53 -8.12
C LEU A 194 -3.60 7.65 -9.11
N GLY A 195 -2.27 7.80 -9.18
CA GLY A 195 -1.42 7.00 -10.05
C GLY A 195 -1.35 5.54 -9.59
N HIS A 196 -1.44 4.61 -10.53
CA HIS A 196 -1.28 3.17 -10.30
C HIS A 196 0.13 2.85 -9.78
N LEU A 197 0.22 2.10 -8.68
CA LEU A 197 1.49 1.69 -8.08
C LEU A 197 1.73 0.20 -8.26
N GLY A 198 0.71 -0.64 -8.02
CA GLY A 198 0.79 -2.09 -8.11
C GLY A 198 -0.38 -2.74 -7.39
N HIS A 199 -0.13 -3.84 -6.67
CA HIS A 199 -1.17 -4.60 -5.97
C HIS A 199 -0.75 -5.00 -4.56
N VAL A 200 -1.74 -5.21 -3.68
CA VAL A 200 -1.55 -5.76 -2.34
C VAL A 200 -2.13 -7.18 -2.25
N PHE A 201 -1.42 -8.05 -1.53
CA PHE A 201 -1.75 -9.46 -1.32
C PHE A 201 -1.68 -9.82 0.16
N GLU A 202 -2.37 -10.89 0.58
CA GLU A 202 -2.41 -11.38 1.98
C GLU A 202 -1.36 -12.48 2.27
N ASP A 203 -0.27 -12.52 1.49
CA ASP A 203 0.81 -13.50 1.60
C ASP A 203 2.13 -12.85 2.08
N GLY A 204 2.01 -11.79 2.86
CA GLY A 204 3.15 -11.06 3.43
C GLY A 204 3.68 -11.65 4.74
N PRO A 205 4.84 -11.15 5.20
CA PRO A 205 5.40 -11.54 6.49
C PRO A 205 4.62 -10.89 7.66
N PRO A 206 4.80 -11.38 8.89
CA PRO A 206 4.43 -10.62 10.09
C PRO A 206 5.11 -9.23 10.10
N PRO A 207 4.49 -8.21 10.74
CA PRO A 207 3.32 -8.28 11.60
C PRO A 207 1.97 -8.15 10.88
N THR A 208 1.95 -7.64 9.65
CA THR A 208 0.71 -7.32 8.93
C THR A 208 0.14 -8.52 8.16
N GLY A 209 1.00 -9.43 7.71
CA GLY A 209 0.60 -10.48 6.76
C GLY A 209 0.33 -9.95 5.35
N LEU A 210 0.61 -8.67 5.07
CA LEU A 210 0.34 -8.04 3.79
C LEU A 210 1.62 -7.91 2.96
N ARG A 211 1.48 -8.01 1.63
CA ARG A 211 2.53 -7.77 0.66
C ARG A 211 2.08 -6.73 -0.35
N TYR A 212 2.58 -5.51 -0.21
CA TYR A 212 2.48 -4.46 -1.21
C TYR A 212 3.55 -4.69 -2.28
N CYS A 213 3.14 -5.22 -3.43
CA CYS A 213 3.98 -5.53 -4.57
C CYS A 213 3.90 -4.40 -5.61
N MET A 214 4.84 -3.45 -5.55
CA MET A 214 4.78 -2.20 -6.30
C MET A 214 5.69 -2.24 -7.52
N ASN A 215 5.28 -1.62 -8.62
CA ASN A 215 6.16 -1.36 -9.75
C ASN A 215 7.26 -0.37 -9.32
N GLY A 216 8.51 -0.70 -9.55
CA GLY A 216 9.62 0.20 -9.27
C GLY A 216 9.63 1.44 -10.17
N ALA A 217 9.17 1.34 -11.43
CA ALA A 217 8.98 2.50 -12.31
C ALA A 217 7.94 3.52 -11.78
N ALA A 218 7.03 3.10 -10.87
CA ALA A 218 6.10 3.99 -10.20
C ALA A 218 6.69 4.69 -8.95
N LEU A 219 7.91 4.33 -8.56
CA LEU A 219 8.53 4.77 -7.32
C LEU A 219 9.82 5.55 -7.57
N THR A 220 10.13 6.43 -6.64
CA THR A 220 11.44 7.07 -6.47
C THR A 220 11.93 6.78 -5.06
N PHE A 221 13.25 6.87 -4.83
CA PHE A 221 13.83 6.61 -3.52
C PHE A 221 14.59 7.83 -3.00
N GLN A 222 14.27 8.24 -1.77
CA GLN A 222 14.94 9.31 -1.05
C GLN A 222 15.73 8.69 0.12
N PRO A 223 17.07 8.66 0.05
CA PRO A 223 17.90 8.17 1.15
C PRO A 223 17.72 9.04 2.40
N GLN A 224 17.69 8.39 3.57
CA GLN A 224 17.76 9.10 4.84
C GLN A 224 19.13 9.77 4.97
N GLN A 225 19.14 11.05 5.35
CA GLN A 225 20.39 11.77 5.63
C GLN A 225 21.04 11.18 6.89
N ALA A 226 22.36 10.98 6.81
CA ALA A 226 23.18 10.39 7.86
C ALA A 226 23.45 11.36 9.01
#